data_AF-A0A5A7QUE3-F1
#
_entry.id   AF-A0A5A7QUE3-F1
#
_cell.length_a   1.000
_cell.length_b   1.000
_cell.length_c   1.000
_cell.angle_alpha   90.00
_cell.angle_beta   90.00
_cell.angle_gamma   90.00
#
_symmetry.space_group_name_H-M   'P 1'
#
loop_
_entity.id
_entity.type
_entity.pdbx_description
1 polymer ?
#
loop_
_entity_poly.entity_id
_entity_poly.type
_entity_poly.pdbx_seq_one_letter_code
_entity_poly.pdbx_strand_id
1 'polypeptide(L)'
;MFRATNILYLTSSFLLFSNLFYRGESCFFTTKTFVTFVNSLPQNNSKPLYVHCASKDDNLGNHTLAAYGESWGFKFCPIPFTTLFYCDLNWGELFMSLHAYDAQWSYNPCDVHAERMECTVHVRILNVIPESYRDPILVHCSSKDNDLGNHTLTNNQSWGFRFCVKPFSTLFVCKLRWGDAQVGFHAYDGKWLFTDCESSEYCTWRVDEHGVHPARVDLVPTRMDLATYLDTILLASRLARASHCAPNLHAYRHAMLSALR
;
A
#
# COMPACT_ATOMS: atom_id res chain seq x y z
N MET A 1 41.24 -1.57 -46.83
CA MET A 1 40.48 -2.74 -47.34
C MET A 1 39.89 -3.48 -46.13
N PHE A 2 38.77 -2.99 -45.59
CA PHE A 2 38.08 -3.64 -44.48
C PHE A 2 37.24 -4.80 -45.06
N ARG A 3 37.57 -6.03 -44.68
CA ARG A 3 36.95 -7.25 -45.20
C ARG A 3 35.44 -7.28 -44.89
N ALA A 4 34.64 -7.47 -45.93
CA ALA A 4 33.16 -7.58 -45.90
C ALA A 4 32.61 -8.75 -45.04
N THR A 5 33.47 -9.59 -44.49
CA THR A 5 33.09 -10.75 -43.67
C THR A 5 32.61 -10.40 -42.26
N ASN A 6 33.00 -9.25 -41.68
CA ASN A 6 32.60 -8.87 -40.32
C ASN A 6 31.22 -8.18 -40.22
N ILE A 7 30.68 -7.66 -41.33
CA ILE A 7 29.37 -6.98 -41.35
C ILE A 7 28.22 -8.00 -41.31
N LEU A 8 28.42 -9.19 -41.89
CA LEU A 8 27.42 -10.28 -41.89
C LEU A 8 27.20 -10.90 -40.50
N TYR A 9 28.21 -10.95 -39.64
CA TYR A 9 28.06 -11.45 -38.27
C TYR A 9 27.33 -10.47 -37.34
N LEU A 10 27.50 -9.16 -37.55
CA LEU A 10 26.82 -8.13 -36.77
C LEU A 10 25.31 -8.07 -37.10
N THR A 11 24.92 -8.27 -38.35
CA THR A 11 23.49 -8.32 -38.72
C THR A 11 22.83 -9.64 -38.33
N SER A 12 23.55 -10.76 -38.41
CA SER A 12 23.05 -12.07 -37.97
C SER A 12 22.84 -12.15 -36.44
N SER A 13 23.74 -11.54 -35.65
CA SER A 13 23.58 -11.46 -34.18
C SER A 13 22.47 -10.50 -33.75
N PHE A 14 22.26 -9.38 -34.46
CA PHE A 14 21.15 -8.47 -34.18
C PHE A 14 19.77 -9.11 -34.44
N LEU A 15 19.66 -9.95 -35.48
CA LEU A 15 18.42 -10.69 -35.79
C LEU A 15 18.17 -11.87 -34.83
N LEU A 16 19.22 -12.44 -34.21
CA LEU A 16 19.06 -13.42 -33.13
C LEU A 16 18.66 -12.75 -31.81
N PHE A 17 19.13 -11.53 -31.53
CA PHE A 17 18.65 -10.74 -30.39
C PHE A 17 17.20 -10.26 -30.58
N SER A 18 16.77 -9.88 -31.79
CA SER A 18 15.38 -9.49 -32.04
C SER A 18 14.38 -10.67 -31.93
N ASN A 19 14.86 -11.91 -31.98
CA ASN A 19 14.05 -13.11 -31.75
C ASN A 19 14.14 -13.66 -30.30
N LEU A 20 14.97 -13.07 -29.43
CA LEU A 20 14.99 -13.36 -27.99
C LEU A 20 14.08 -12.44 -27.16
N PHE A 21 13.48 -11.42 -27.77
CA PHE A 21 12.49 -10.54 -27.13
C PHE A 21 11.04 -10.86 -27.54
N TYR A 22 10.79 -12.06 -28.04
CA TYR A 22 9.43 -12.58 -28.15
C TYR A 22 9.28 -13.79 -27.23
N ARG A 23 8.27 -13.69 -26.35
CA ARG A 23 7.71 -14.76 -25.49
C ARG A 23 8.32 -14.93 -24.10
N GLY A 24 8.06 -13.93 -23.26
CA GLY A 24 7.88 -14.09 -21.82
C GLY A 24 7.10 -12.90 -21.26
N GLU A 25 5.80 -13.05 -20.99
CA GLU A 25 4.99 -12.02 -20.32
C GLU A 25 5.34 -11.91 -18.81
N SER A 26 6.61 -11.81 -18.47
CA SER A 26 7.06 -11.58 -17.10
C SER A 26 7.34 -10.09 -16.89
N CYS A 27 6.69 -9.51 -15.90
CA CYS A 27 7.01 -8.16 -15.45
C CYS A 27 8.43 -8.14 -14.88
N PHE A 28 9.22 -7.12 -15.24
CA PHE A 28 10.66 -7.09 -14.97
C PHE A 28 11.00 -6.94 -13.46
N PHE A 29 10.10 -6.34 -12.67
CA PHE A 29 10.31 -6.10 -11.23
C PHE A 29 9.07 -6.29 -10.34
N THR A 30 7.92 -6.61 -10.93
CA THR A 30 6.64 -6.70 -10.21
C THR A 30 5.89 -7.96 -10.62
N THR A 31 4.76 -8.22 -9.98
CA THR A 31 3.82 -9.23 -10.46
C THR A 31 2.83 -8.60 -11.43
N LYS A 32 2.36 -9.41 -12.36
CA LYS A 32 1.34 -8.96 -13.31
C LYS A 32 0.03 -8.74 -12.57
N THR A 33 -0.51 -7.53 -12.67
CA THR A 33 -1.79 -7.16 -12.05
C THR A 33 -2.91 -7.32 -13.06
N PHE A 34 -4.07 -7.75 -12.59
CA PHE A 34 -5.30 -7.93 -13.37
C PHE A 34 -6.41 -7.10 -12.75
N VAL A 35 -7.12 -6.35 -13.56
CA VAL A 35 -8.33 -5.62 -13.19
C VAL A 35 -9.47 -6.15 -14.04
N THR A 36 -10.55 -6.58 -13.42
CA THR A 36 -11.72 -7.16 -14.11
C THR A 36 -13.00 -6.53 -13.62
N PHE A 37 -13.83 -6.09 -14.56
CA PHE A 37 -15.20 -5.66 -14.36
C PHE A 37 -16.13 -6.78 -14.79
N VAL A 38 -17.09 -7.14 -13.92
CA VAL A 38 -18.11 -8.15 -14.21
C VAL A 38 -19.48 -7.50 -14.05
N ASN A 39 -20.32 -7.59 -15.07
CA ASN A 39 -21.68 -7.09 -15.02
C ASN A 39 -22.56 -8.05 -14.21
N SER A 40 -22.80 -7.72 -12.94
CA SER A 40 -23.71 -8.46 -12.07
C SER A 40 -25.03 -7.71 -11.83
N LEU A 41 -25.43 -6.82 -12.76
CA LEU A 41 -26.64 -6.01 -12.63
C LEU A 41 -27.91 -6.85 -12.89
N PRO A 42 -29.07 -6.46 -12.32
CA PRO A 42 -30.30 -7.24 -12.45
C PRO A 42 -30.67 -7.55 -13.92
N GLN A 43 -30.97 -8.83 -14.20
CA GLN A 43 -31.31 -9.31 -15.56
C GLN A 43 -32.58 -8.70 -16.15
N ASN A 44 -33.41 -8.04 -15.32
CA ASN A 44 -34.64 -7.39 -15.77
C ASN A 44 -34.40 -6.01 -16.43
N ASN A 45 -33.17 -5.52 -16.47
CA ASN A 45 -32.83 -4.23 -17.07
C ASN A 45 -32.10 -4.43 -18.41
N SER A 46 -32.60 -3.79 -19.47
CA SER A 46 -32.04 -3.85 -20.82
C SER A 46 -30.84 -2.92 -21.06
N LYS A 47 -30.44 -2.10 -20.07
CA LYS A 47 -29.35 -1.13 -20.22
C LYS A 47 -27.98 -1.79 -19.97
N PRO A 48 -27.01 -1.65 -20.89
CA PRO A 48 -25.67 -2.18 -20.71
C PRO A 48 -24.87 -1.34 -19.70
N LEU A 49 -23.88 -1.97 -19.07
CA LEU A 49 -22.85 -1.29 -18.27
C LEU A 49 -21.71 -0.87 -19.20
N TYR A 50 -21.41 0.43 -19.26
CA TYR A 50 -20.24 0.93 -19.96
C TYR A 50 -19.10 1.13 -18.97
N VAL A 51 -17.90 0.71 -19.35
CA VAL A 51 -16.67 0.84 -18.58
C VAL A 51 -15.64 1.54 -19.46
N HIS A 52 -15.10 2.66 -18.99
CA HIS A 52 -13.96 3.32 -19.59
C HIS A 52 -12.82 3.32 -18.58
N CYS A 53 -11.62 2.93 -18.99
CA CYS A 53 -10.46 2.94 -18.10
C CYS A 53 -9.28 3.60 -18.76
N ALA A 54 -8.51 4.35 -17.99
CA ALA A 54 -7.28 4.96 -18.47
C ALA A 54 -6.27 5.14 -17.33
N SER A 55 -5.01 5.24 -17.69
CA SER A 55 -3.91 5.73 -16.87
C SER A 55 -3.42 7.06 -17.43
N LYS A 56 -2.32 7.57 -16.87
CA LYS A 56 -1.63 8.72 -17.46
C LYS A 56 -1.10 8.44 -18.87
N ASP A 57 -0.65 7.21 -19.12
CA ASP A 57 0.11 6.83 -20.32
C ASP A 57 -0.73 6.00 -21.30
N ASP A 58 -1.78 5.34 -20.81
CA ASP A 58 -2.58 4.39 -21.58
C ASP A 58 -4.07 4.74 -21.49
N ASN A 59 -4.72 4.89 -22.64
CA ASN A 59 -6.18 4.89 -22.71
C ASN A 59 -6.65 3.50 -23.16
N LEU A 60 -7.39 2.80 -22.30
CA LEU A 60 -7.88 1.45 -22.58
C LEU A 60 -9.22 1.45 -23.34
N GLY A 61 -9.81 2.63 -23.53
CA GLY A 61 -11.02 2.84 -24.31
C GLY A 61 -12.30 2.45 -23.56
N ASN A 62 -13.40 2.48 -24.32
CA ASN A 62 -14.74 2.18 -23.84
C ASN A 62 -15.08 0.71 -24.10
N HIS A 63 -15.67 0.06 -23.09
CA HIS A 63 -16.13 -1.33 -23.13
C HIS A 63 -17.58 -1.40 -22.71
N THR A 64 -18.37 -2.23 -23.39
CA THR A 64 -19.80 -2.39 -23.12
C THR A 64 -20.05 -3.81 -22.64
N LEU A 65 -20.57 -3.95 -21.42
CA LEU A 65 -21.01 -5.21 -20.83
C LEU A 65 -22.54 -5.22 -20.83
N ALA A 66 -23.13 -5.83 -21.85
CA ALA A 66 -24.55 -5.81 -22.11
C ALA A 66 -25.33 -6.83 -21.30
N ALA A 67 -24.79 -8.03 -21.11
CA ALA A 67 -25.48 -9.13 -20.44
C ALA A 67 -24.94 -9.40 -19.03
N TYR A 68 -25.82 -9.97 -18.19
CA TYR A 68 -25.43 -10.47 -16.88
C TYR A 68 -24.33 -11.52 -17.00
N GLY A 69 -23.28 -11.38 -16.18
CA GLY A 69 -22.10 -12.23 -16.17
C GLY A 69 -21.05 -11.87 -17.21
N GLU A 70 -21.32 -10.95 -18.15
CA GLU A 70 -20.27 -10.46 -19.05
C GLU A 70 -19.19 -9.74 -18.28
N SER A 71 -17.95 -9.92 -18.73
CA SER A 71 -16.80 -9.32 -18.07
C SER A 71 -15.81 -8.78 -19.07
N TRP A 72 -15.14 -7.71 -18.65
CA TRP A 72 -14.02 -7.14 -19.36
C TRP A 72 -12.93 -6.81 -18.36
N GLY A 73 -11.68 -7.00 -18.75
CA GLY A 73 -10.56 -6.70 -17.89
C GLY A 73 -9.29 -6.48 -18.67
N PHE A 74 -8.31 -5.96 -17.97
CA PHE A 74 -6.99 -5.68 -18.50
C PHE A 74 -5.92 -6.14 -17.53
N LYS A 75 -4.73 -6.35 -18.09
CA LYS A 75 -3.55 -6.82 -17.34
C LYS A 75 -2.37 -5.92 -17.64
N PHE A 76 -1.58 -5.62 -16.63
CA PHE A 76 -0.43 -4.72 -16.75
C PHE A 76 0.67 -5.09 -15.76
N CYS A 77 1.85 -4.53 -15.98
CA CYS A 77 2.96 -4.61 -15.06
C CYS A 77 3.04 -3.29 -14.31
N PRO A 78 2.67 -3.23 -13.02
CA PRO A 78 2.72 -1.98 -12.29
C PRO A 78 4.16 -1.51 -12.14
N ILE A 79 4.36 -0.22 -12.33
CA ILE A 79 5.53 0.53 -11.89
C ILE A 79 5.24 1.01 -10.47
N PRO A 80 6.05 0.63 -9.47
CA PRO A 80 5.85 1.06 -8.09
C PRO A 80 5.67 2.57 -7.96
N PHE A 81 4.76 3.00 -7.08
CA PHE A 81 4.46 4.39 -6.72
C PHE A 81 3.90 5.31 -7.82
N THR A 82 3.80 4.84 -9.06
CA THR A 82 3.46 5.70 -10.21
C THR A 82 2.31 5.19 -11.07
N THR A 83 2.06 3.88 -11.11
CA THR A 83 0.94 3.34 -11.90
C THR A 83 -0.39 3.60 -11.21
N LEU A 84 -1.29 4.30 -11.91
CA LEU A 84 -2.65 4.60 -11.50
C LEU A 84 -3.58 4.33 -12.69
N PHE A 85 -4.65 3.58 -12.47
CA PHE A 85 -5.75 3.43 -13.42
C PHE A 85 -7.03 3.99 -12.80
N TYR A 86 -7.64 4.97 -13.46
CA TYR A 86 -8.97 5.47 -13.16
C TYR A 86 -9.97 4.86 -14.14
N CYS A 87 -11.14 4.50 -13.64
CA CYS A 87 -12.20 3.91 -14.45
C CYS A 87 -13.55 4.58 -14.19
N ASP A 88 -14.25 4.88 -15.26
CA ASP A 88 -15.59 5.44 -15.30
C ASP A 88 -16.59 4.36 -15.69
N LEU A 89 -17.66 4.25 -14.91
CA LEU A 89 -18.73 3.29 -15.10
C LEU A 89 -20.04 4.04 -15.34
N ASN A 90 -20.71 3.73 -16.45
CA ASN A 90 -22.04 4.27 -16.77
C ASN A 90 -23.06 3.15 -16.87
N TRP A 91 -24.21 3.31 -16.21
CA TRP A 91 -25.35 2.42 -16.35
C TRP A 91 -26.65 3.23 -16.41
N GLY A 92 -27.15 3.46 -17.62
CA GLY A 92 -28.23 4.42 -17.85
C GLY A 92 -27.78 5.84 -17.47
N GLU A 93 -28.51 6.47 -16.54
CA GLU A 93 -28.18 7.81 -16.04
C GLU A 93 -27.21 7.78 -14.84
N LEU A 94 -26.87 6.59 -14.33
CA LEU A 94 -25.98 6.43 -13.19
C LEU A 94 -24.52 6.44 -13.66
N PHE A 95 -23.72 7.30 -13.04
CA PHE A 95 -22.29 7.45 -13.31
C PHE A 95 -21.48 7.26 -12.03
N MET A 96 -20.34 6.57 -12.15
CA MET A 96 -19.38 6.39 -11.06
C MET A 96 -17.96 6.38 -11.61
N SER A 97 -17.07 7.18 -11.02
CA SER A 97 -15.62 7.09 -11.26
C SER A 97 -14.93 6.47 -10.05
N LEU A 98 -13.95 5.61 -10.29
CA LEU A 98 -13.15 4.97 -9.25
C LEU A 98 -11.68 4.82 -9.65
N HIS A 99 -10.81 4.67 -8.66
CA HIS A 99 -9.44 4.21 -8.89
C HIS A 99 -9.48 2.69 -8.94
N ALA A 100 -9.30 2.11 -10.14
CA ALA A 100 -9.32 0.67 -10.34
C ALA A 100 -8.00 0.02 -9.90
N TYR A 101 -6.92 0.80 -9.88
CA TYR A 101 -5.64 0.43 -9.30
C TYR A 101 -4.84 1.69 -8.95
N ASP A 102 -4.16 1.68 -7.81
CA ASP A 102 -3.20 2.72 -7.43
C ASP A 102 -1.96 2.09 -6.78
N ALA A 103 -0.79 2.30 -7.39
CA ALA A 103 0.49 1.79 -6.89
C ALA A 103 0.95 2.46 -5.58
N GLN A 104 0.25 3.50 -5.11
CA GLN A 104 0.53 4.17 -3.84
C GLN A 104 -0.31 3.62 -2.68
N TRP A 105 -1.24 2.70 -2.94
CA TRP A 105 -1.99 2.06 -1.86
C TRP A 105 -1.07 1.27 -0.92
N SER A 106 -1.21 1.52 0.38
CA SER A 106 -0.46 0.80 1.43
C SER A 106 -1.06 -0.57 1.77
N TYR A 107 -2.28 -0.85 1.30
CA TYR A 107 -2.99 -2.12 1.42
C TYR A 107 -3.84 -2.36 0.17
N ASN A 108 -4.18 -3.61 -0.14
CA ASN A 108 -5.04 -3.91 -1.27
C ASN A 108 -6.50 -3.56 -0.90
N PRO A 109 -7.17 -2.60 -1.58
CA PRO A 109 -8.57 -2.26 -1.28
C PRO A 109 -9.55 -3.38 -1.65
N CYS A 110 -9.07 -4.44 -2.29
CA CYS A 110 -9.79 -5.68 -2.54
C CYS A 110 -9.77 -6.63 -1.33
N ASP A 111 -9.05 -6.31 -0.25
CA ASP A 111 -9.14 -7.06 1.00
C ASP A 111 -10.43 -6.67 1.73
N VAL A 112 -11.31 -7.66 1.91
CA VAL A 112 -12.69 -7.53 2.45
C VAL A 112 -12.73 -7.05 3.91
N HIS A 113 -11.58 -6.79 4.53
CA HIS A 113 -11.47 -6.04 5.79
C HIS A 113 -11.56 -4.51 5.60
N ALA A 114 -11.63 -4.01 4.36
CA ALA A 114 -11.73 -2.60 4.01
C ALA A 114 -13.12 -1.95 4.27
N GLU A 115 -14.12 -2.68 4.74
CA GLU A 115 -15.43 -2.11 5.12
C GLU A 115 -15.41 -1.32 6.43
N ARG A 116 -14.28 -1.34 7.13
CA ARG A 116 -13.99 -0.43 8.22
C ARG A 116 -12.69 0.27 7.87
N MET A 117 -12.78 1.49 7.36
CA MET A 117 -11.66 2.43 7.36
C MET A 117 -11.35 2.81 8.83
N GLU A 118 -10.88 1.85 9.63
CA GLU A 118 -10.09 2.13 10.83
C GLU A 118 -8.65 2.31 10.37
N CYS A 119 -8.49 3.52 9.87
CA CYS A 119 -7.30 4.14 9.34
C CYS A 119 -6.41 4.46 10.54
N THR A 120 -5.86 3.43 11.18
CA THR A 120 -5.29 3.55 12.53
C THR A 120 -4.10 2.64 12.69
N VAL A 121 -2.92 3.14 12.28
CA VAL A 121 -1.72 2.69 12.96
C VAL A 121 -1.83 3.13 14.41
N HIS A 122 -1.64 2.20 15.34
CA HIS A 122 -1.66 2.40 16.77
C HIS A 122 -0.23 2.52 17.27
N VAL A 123 0.16 3.72 17.67
CA VAL A 123 1.41 3.92 18.42
C VAL A 123 1.10 3.80 19.90
N ARG A 124 1.87 2.98 20.61
CA ARG A 124 1.78 2.81 22.07
C ARG A 124 3.14 3.05 22.69
N ILE A 125 3.18 3.83 23.77
CA ILE A 125 4.37 4.06 24.59
C ILE A 125 4.07 3.48 25.97
N LEU A 126 4.90 2.53 26.41
CA LEU A 126 4.71 1.78 27.64
C LEU A 126 5.89 2.07 28.59
N ASN A 127 5.58 2.59 29.79
CA ASN A 127 6.55 2.76 30.86
C ASN A 127 6.75 1.42 31.60
N VAL A 128 7.92 0.81 31.47
CA VAL A 128 8.32 -0.39 32.21
C VAL A 128 9.48 -0.12 33.18
N ILE A 129 9.85 1.14 33.43
CA ILE A 129 10.86 1.52 34.41
C ILE A 129 10.45 0.97 35.79
N PRO A 130 11.32 0.27 36.52
CA PRO A 130 10.98 -0.34 37.81
C PRO A 130 10.40 0.65 38.82
N GLU A 131 9.45 0.19 39.64
CA GLU A 131 8.76 1.01 40.64
C GLU A 131 9.71 1.65 41.67
N SER A 132 10.91 1.08 41.85
CA SER A 132 11.96 1.63 42.71
C SER A 132 12.40 3.05 42.33
N TYR A 133 12.23 3.47 41.07
CA TYR A 133 12.68 4.78 40.59
C TYR A 133 11.69 5.93 40.84
N ARG A 134 10.41 5.64 41.17
CA ARG A 134 9.30 6.56 41.54
C ARG A 134 8.94 7.72 40.59
N ASP A 135 9.88 8.26 39.82
CA ASP A 135 9.67 9.38 38.92
C ASP A 135 8.87 8.96 37.68
N PRO A 136 7.79 9.67 37.31
CA PRO A 136 7.05 9.40 36.10
C PRO A 136 7.84 9.86 34.86
N ILE A 137 7.51 9.29 33.71
CA ILE A 137 7.99 9.80 32.41
C ILE A 137 6.98 10.80 31.85
N LEU A 138 7.47 11.86 31.23
CA LEU A 138 6.68 12.80 30.44
C LEU A 138 6.94 12.54 28.96
N VAL A 139 5.87 12.37 28.18
CA VAL A 139 5.94 12.09 26.75
C VAL A 139 5.17 13.16 25.99
N HIS A 140 5.84 13.78 25.03
CA HIS A 140 5.24 14.70 24.07
C HIS A 140 5.38 14.13 22.67
N CYS A 141 4.29 14.00 21.92
CA CYS A 141 4.33 13.50 20.56
C CYS A 141 3.64 14.47 19.60
N SER A 142 4.25 14.68 18.44
CA SER A 142 3.66 15.54 17.41
C SER A 142 4.08 15.09 16.02
N SER A 143 3.26 15.49 15.06
CA SER A 143 3.52 15.41 13.62
C SER A 143 3.52 16.82 13.04
N LYS A 144 3.69 16.94 11.71
CA LYS A 144 3.51 18.22 11.02
C LYS A 144 2.09 18.79 11.19
N ASP A 145 1.08 17.92 11.17
CA ASP A 145 -0.33 18.32 11.07
C ASP A 145 -1.04 18.31 12.44
N ASN A 146 -0.47 17.63 13.44
CA ASN A 146 -1.15 17.34 14.70
C ASN A 146 -0.16 17.28 15.87
N ASP A 147 -0.41 18.08 16.92
CA ASP A 147 0.28 18.04 18.20
C ASP A 147 -0.60 17.29 19.21
N LEU A 148 -0.07 16.21 19.80
CA LEU A 148 -0.79 15.34 20.72
C LEU A 148 -0.61 15.75 22.19
N GLY A 149 0.20 16.77 22.45
CA GLY A 149 0.43 17.31 23.78
C GLY A 149 1.30 16.42 24.67
N ASN A 150 1.33 16.76 25.96
CA ASN A 150 2.12 16.09 26.99
C ASN A 150 1.29 15.05 27.75
N HIS A 151 1.89 13.89 28.00
CA HIS A 151 1.31 12.78 28.77
C HIS A 151 2.27 12.33 29.85
N THR A 152 1.79 12.16 31.06
CA THR A 152 2.58 11.69 32.21
C THR A 152 2.25 10.23 32.47
N LEU A 153 3.25 9.36 32.47
CA LEU A 153 3.09 7.91 32.69
C LEU A 153 3.87 7.47 33.92
N THR A 154 3.17 6.89 34.90
CA THR A 154 3.79 6.19 36.03
C THR A 154 4.16 4.75 35.64
N ASN A 155 4.78 4.01 36.56
CA ASN A 155 5.16 2.62 36.34
C ASN A 155 4.00 1.79 35.76
N ASN A 156 4.31 0.99 34.74
CA ASN A 156 3.40 0.09 34.03
C ASN A 156 2.21 0.77 33.32
N GLN A 157 2.17 2.10 33.26
CA GLN A 157 1.19 2.82 32.46
C GLN A 157 1.64 2.92 31.00
N SER A 158 0.65 3.01 30.12
CA SER A 158 0.89 3.29 28.71
C SER A 158 -0.06 4.33 28.18
N TRP A 159 0.42 5.13 27.25
CA TRP A 159 -0.39 6.01 26.44
C TRP A 159 -0.13 5.74 24.97
N GLY A 160 -1.10 6.03 24.13
CA GLY A 160 -0.99 5.81 22.72
C GLY A 160 -1.96 6.65 21.93
N PHE A 161 -1.75 6.66 20.63
CA PHE A 161 -2.57 7.40 19.68
C PHE A 161 -2.72 6.61 18.40
N ARG A 162 -3.72 7.00 17.62
CA ARG A 162 -4.09 6.33 16.38
C ARG A 162 -4.19 7.34 15.26
N PHE A 163 -3.77 6.96 14.06
CA PHE A 163 -3.78 7.86 12.91
C PHE A 163 -3.85 7.12 11.58
N CYS A 164 -4.33 7.85 10.58
CA CYS A 164 -4.27 7.46 9.18
C CYS A 164 -2.88 7.65 8.60
N VAL A 165 -2.34 6.62 7.97
CA VAL A 165 -1.08 6.72 7.22
C VAL A 165 -1.34 7.48 5.92
N LYS A 166 -0.59 8.57 5.72
CA LYS A 166 -0.34 9.20 4.42
C LYS A 166 1.05 8.72 3.98
N PRO A 167 1.16 7.81 2.99
CA PRO A 167 2.43 7.28 2.55
C PRO A 167 3.45 8.40 2.27
N PHE A 168 4.69 8.22 2.71
CA PHE A 168 5.80 9.19 2.56
C PHE A 168 5.62 10.55 3.24
N SER A 169 4.48 10.79 3.89
CA SER A 169 4.13 12.08 4.50
C SER A 169 3.88 11.98 6.01
N THR A 170 3.47 10.83 6.53
CA THR A 170 3.18 10.69 7.96
C THR A 170 4.45 10.41 8.75
N LEU A 171 4.84 11.35 9.60
CA LEU A 171 5.93 11.25 10.57
C LEU A 171 5.44 11.74 11.92
N PHE A 172 5.57 10.91 12.95
CA PHE A 172 5.34 11.29 14.34
C PHE A 172 6.66 11.22 15.10
N VAL A 173 7.04 12.35 15.70
CA VAL A 173 8.22 12.47 16.55
C VAL A 173 7.75 12.58 17.99
N CYS A 174 8.30 11.75 18.86
CA CYS A 174 8.06 11.80 20.29
C CYS A 174 9.31 12.25 21.04
N LYS A 175 9.11 13.03 22.10
CA LYS A 175 10.13 13.46 23.05
C LYS A 175 9.73 12.94 24.41
N LEU A 176 10.63 12.22 25.04
CA LEU A 176 10.47 11.67 26.37
C LEU A 176 11.40 12.39 27.34
N ARG A 177 10.91 12.69 28.53
CA ARG A 177 11.68 13.23 29.65
C ARG A 177 11.47 12.37 30.89
N TRP A 178 12.56 12.07 31.58
CA TRP A 178 12.57 11.35 32.86
C TRP A 178 13.61 12.00 33.77
N GLY A 179 13.15 12.74 34.79
CA GLY A 179 14.00 13.64 35.56
C GLY A 179 14.71 14.68 34.66
N ASP A 180 16.04 14.65 34.66
CA ASP A 180 16.91 15.48 33.81
C ASP A 180 17.28 14.81 32.48
N ALA A 181 16.98 13.52 32.31
CA ALA A 181 17.21 12.80 31.07
C ALA A 181 16.11 13.11 30.03
N GLN A 182 16.52 13.22 28.76
CA GLN A 182 15.60 13.44 27.65
C GLN A 182 16.05 12.70 26.39
N VAL A 183 15.10 12.19 25.62
CA VAL A 183 15.35 11.51 24.34
C VAL A 183 14.25 11.81 23.34
N GLY A 184 14.63 12.05 22.09
CA GLY A 184 13.72 12.18 20.96
C GLY A 184 13.81 10.94 20.07
N PHE A 185 12.67 10.45 19.58
CA PHE A 185 12.62 9.29 18.68
C PHE A 185 11.47 9.42 17.68
N HIS A 186 11.60 8.74 16.53
CA HIS A 186 10.53 8.66 15.54
C HIS A 186 9.56 7.57 15.97
N ALA A 187 8.44 7.93 16.57
CA ALA A 187 7.45 6.96 17.00
C ALA A 187 6.74 6.28 15.81
N TYR A 188 6.72 6.96 14.67
CA TYR A 188 6.33 6.39 13.37
C TYR A 188 6.96 7.19 12.24
N ASP A 189 7.49 6.51 11.22
CA ASP A 189 8.01 7.14 9.99
C ASP A 189 7.49 6.40 8.74
N GLY A 190 6.52 6.99 8.05
CA GLY A 190 5.92 6.45 6.83
C GLY A 190 6.75 6.66 5.57
N LYS A 191 8.00 7.14 5.66
CA LYS A 191 8.92 7.27 4.51
C LYS A 191 9.56 5.95 4.10
N TRP A 192 9.55 4.95 4.97
CA TRP A 192 10.23 3.67 4.75
C TRP A 192 9.24 2.51 4.63
N LEU A 193 9.52 1.57 3.73
CA LEU A 193 8.74 0.32 3.56
C LEU A 193 8.79 -0.59 4.82
N PHE A 194 9.76 -0.36 5.69
CA PHE A 194 9.89 -1.03 6.98
C PHE A 194 9.91 0.03 8.07
N THR A 195 8.96 -0.08 9.00
CA THR A 195 8.91 0.74 10.21
C THR A 195 9.45 -0.10 11.38
N ASP A 196 9.89 0.54 12.46
CA ASP A 196 10.29 -0.14 13.72
C ASP A 196 9.09 -0.72 14.49
N CYS A 197 7.97 -0.90 13.80
CA CYS A 197 6.72 -1.40 14.33
C CYS A 197 6.73 -2.92 14.38
N GLU A 198 5.98 -3.47 15.33
CA GLU A 198 5.75 -4.90 15.49
C GLU A 198 4.89 -5.46 14.34
N SER A 199 4.03 -4.63 13.75
CA SER A 199 3.27 -4.95 12.54
C SER A 199 2.98 -3.70 11.71
N SER A 200 2.25 -3.87 10.60
CA SER A 200 1.72 -2.75 9.80
C SER A 200 0.70 -1.88 10.54
N GLU A 201 0.16 -2.35 11.67
CA GLU A 201 -0.90 -1.68 12.43
C GLU A 201 -0.46 -1.22 13.82
N TYR A 202 0.57 -1.83 14.40
CA TYR A 202 0.95 -1.59 15.79
C TYR A 202 2.42 -1.24 15.92
N CYS A 203 2.70 -0.15 16.63
CA CYS A 203 4.05 0.34 16.93
C CYS A 203 4.15 0.57 18.43
N THR A 204 4.59 -0.44 19.17
CA THR A 204 4.82 -0.32 20.62
C THR A 204 6.27 0.06 20.91
N TRP A 205 6.45 1.07 21.75
CA TRP A 205 7.73 1.52 22.31
C TRP A 205 7.74 1.25 23.81
N ARG A 206 8.76 0.52 24.28
CA ARG A 206 9.00 0.24 25.70
C ARG A 206 10.03 1.21 26.23
N VAL A 207 9.74 1.77 27.40
CA VAL A 207 10.63 2.69 28.10
C VAL A 207 11.11 2.02 29.37
N ASP A 208 12.41 1.79 29.48
CA ASP A 208 13.07 1.23 30.66
C ASP A 208 14.22 2.14 31.13
N GLU A 209 14.96 1.71 32.16
CA GLU A 209 16.10 2.44 32.71
C GLU A 209 17.26 2.63 31.71
N HIS A 210 17.25 1.92 30.58
CA HIS A 210 18.27 2.00 29.53
C HIS A 210 17.86 2.87 28.35
N GLY A 211 16.58 3.19 28.22
CA GLY A 211 16.08 4.12 27.20
C GLY A 211 14.76 3.68 26.57
N VAL A 212 14.63 3.94 25.28
CA VAL A 212 13.41 3.71 24.50
C VAL A 212 13.69 2.68 23.42
N HIS A 213 12.95 1.57 23.45
CA HIS A 213 13.17 0.43 22.55
C HIS A 213 11.86 0.05 21.85
N PRO A 214 11.88 -0.29 20.55
CA PRO A 214 10.70 -0.86 19.92
C PRO A 214 10.41 -2.24 20.52
N ALA A 215 9.13 -2.60 20.65
CA ALA A 215 8.69 -3.91 21.14
C ALA A 215 8.92 -5.04 20.12
N ARG A 216 9.35 -4.70 18.90
CA ARG A 216 9.70 -5.65 17.85
C ARG A 216 10.80 -6.58 18.36
N VAL A 217 10.49 -7.89 18.39
CA VAL A 217 11.50 -8.92 18.63
C VAL A 217 12.44 -8.95 17.43
N ASP A 218 13.72 -8.75 17.69
CA ASP A 218 14.81 -8.82 16.73
C ASP A 218 14.79 -10.12 15.91
N LEU A 219 14.22 -10.06 14.71
CA LEU A 219 14.80 -10.75 13.55
C LEU A 219 15.59 -9.69 12.78
N VAL A 220 16.76 -9.34 13.32
CA VAL A 220 17.71 -8.43 12.67
C VAL A 220 18.21 -9.08 11.37
N PRO A 221 18.20 -8.33 10.26
CA PRO A 221 19.49 -8.02 9.66
C PRO A 221 19.67 -6.50 9.65
N THR A 222 20.72 -6.08 10.34
CA THR A 222 21.22 -4.71 10.36
C THR A 222 21.65 -4.37 8.93
N ARG A 223 21.00 -3.35 8.36
CA ARG A 223 21.29 -2.77 7.04
C ARG A 223 21.06 -3.75 5.88
N MET A 224 19.82 -3.86 5.41
CA MET A 224 19.49 -4.56 4.16
C MET A 224 20.24 -3.93 2.98
N ASP A 225 20.99 -4.75 2.25
CA ASP A 225 21.57 -4.40 0.96
C ASP A 225 20.46 -4.41 -0.13
N LEU A 226 20.67 -3.70 -1.24
CA LEU A 226 19.71 -3.55 -2.35
C LEU A 226 19.18 -4.89 -2.89
N ALA A 227 19.98 -5.96 -2.79
CA ALA A 227 19.58 -7.30 -3.16
C ALA A 227 18.48 -7.87 -2.25
N THR A 228 18.60 -7.68 -0.93
CA THR A 228 17.61 -8.15 0.04
C THR A 228 16.32 -7.33 -0.04
N TYR A 229 16.42 -6.05 -0.41
CA TYR A 229 15.29 -5.16 -0.72
C TYR A 229 14.48 -5.64 -1.94
N LEU A 230 15.16 -6.00 -3.03
CA LEU A 230 14.51 -6.57 -4.21
C LEU A 230 13.88 -7.92 -3.89
N ASP A 231 14.55 -8.77 -3.11
CA ASP A 231 14.02 -10.08 -2.70
C ASP A 231 12.81 -9.96 -1.77
N THR A 232 12.75 -8.96 -0.88
CA THR A 232 11.58 -8.73 -0.02
C THR A 232 10.40 -8.11 -0.76
N ILE A 233 10.62 -7.21 -1.74
CA ILE A 233 9.57 -6.78 -2.69
C ILE A 233 9.06 -7.97 -3.50
N LEU A 234 9.96 -8.84 -3.94
CA LEU A 234 9.62 -10.07 -4.65
C LEU A 234 8.85 -11.06 -3.75
N LEU A 235 9.14 -11.08 -2.45
CA LEU A 235 8.43 -11.92 -1.47
C LEU A 235 7.04 -11.36 -1.15
N ALA A 236 6.91 -10.06 -0.93
CA ALA A 236 5.62 -9.39 -0.69
C ALA A 236 4.70 -9.50 -1.91
N SER A 237 5.25 -9.38 -3.12
CA SER A 237 4.50 -9.61 -4.36
C SER A 237 4.16 -11.09 -4.60
N ARG A 238 4.94 -12.04 -4.08
CA ARG A 238 4.61 -13.48 -4.07
C ARG A 238 3.57 -13.85 -3.01
N LEU A 239 3.47 -13.11 -1.91
CA LEU A 239 2.47 -13.28 -0.85
C LEU A 239 1.14 -12.62 -1.20
N ALA A 240 1.13 -11.58 -2.05
CA ALA A 240 -0.07 -11.04 -2.73
C ALA A 240 -0.62 -12.00 -3.80
N ARG A 241 -0.49 -13.31 -3.61
CA ARG A 241 -1.08 -14.33 -4.47
C ARG A 241 -2.58 -14.40 -4.21
N ALA A 242 -3.30 -14.28 -5.33
CA ALA A 242 -4.71 -14.60 -5.48
C ALA A 242 -5.69 -13.68 -4.72
N SER A 243 -5.93 -12.51 -5.29
CA SER A 243 -7.29 -11.97 -5.26
C SER A 243 -7.71 -11.64 -6.68
N HIS A 244 -8.69 -12.40 -7.18
CA HIS A 244 -9.56 -11.92 -8.24
C HIS A 244 -10.26 -10.70 -7.64
N CYS A 245 -9.75 -9.50 -7.94
CA CYS A 245 -10.30 -8.30 -7.34
C CYS A 245 -11.62 -7.95 -8.02
N ALA A 246 -12.72 -8.10 -7.28
CA ALA A 246 -13.85 -7.21 -7.40
C ALA A 246 -13.64 -6.13 -6.33
N PRO A 247 -13.38 -4.85 -6.67
CA PRO A 247 -13.39 -3.79 -5.67
C PRO A 247 -14.71 -3.86 -4.93
N ASN A 248 -14.69 -3.54 -3.63
CA ASN A 248 -15.83 -3.73 -2.76
C ASN A 248 -17.05 -2.90 -3.23
N LEU A 249 -17.86 -3.52 -4.10
CA LEU A 249 -19.10 -2.96 -4.59
C LEU A 249 -20.13 -2.84 -3.46
N HIS A 250 -19.91 -3.38 -2.25
CA HIS A 250 -20.92 -3.38 -1.20
C HIS A 250 -21.21 -1.96 -0.65
N ALA A 251 -20.18 -1.12 -0.51
CA ALA A 251 -20.35 0.30 -0.18
C ALA A 251 -21.08 1.09 -1.29
N TYR A 252 -20.81 0.75 -2.55
CA TYR A 252 -21.44 1.38 -3.73
C TYR A 252 -22.79 0.78 -4.09
N ARG A 253 -23.09 -0.44 -3.65
CA ARG A 253 -24.38 -1.14 -3.79
C ARG A 253 -25.44 -0.38 -3.01
N HIS A 254 -25.11 0.15 -1.83
CA HIS A 254 -25.99 1.04 -1.08
C HIS A 254 -26.21 2.39 -1.78
N ALA A 255 -25.17 2.99 -2.35
CA ALA A 255 -25.29 4.24 -3.10
C ALA A 255 -26.15 4.08 -4.38
N MET A 256 -25.91 3.05 -5.19
CA MET A 256 -26.71 2.79 -6.40
C MET A 256 -28.13 2.29 -6.10
N LEU A 257 -28.34 1.41 -5.11
CA LEU A 257 -29.69 0.97 -4.73
C LEU A 257 -30.53 2.09 -4.13
N SER A 258 -29.90 3.09 -3.50
CA SER A 258 -30.62 4.29 -3.00
C SER A 258 -31.08 5.23 -4.12
N ALA A 259 -30.40 5.22 -5.28
CA ALA A 259 -30.78 5.98 -6.46
C ALA A 259 -31.82 5.27 -7.36
N LEU A 260 -32.18 4.02 -7.02
CA LEU A 260 -33.21 3.22 -7.70
C LEU A 260 -34.58 3.25 -7.00
N ARG A 261 -34.79 4.17 -6.04
CA ARG A 261 -36.09 4.45 -5.42
C ARG A 261 -36.68 5.75 -5.93
#